data_AF-A0AAW4PKC8-F1
#
_entry.id   AF-A0AAW4PKC8-F1
#
_cell.length_a   1.000
_cell.length_b   1.000
_cell.length_c   1.000
_cell.angle_alpha   90.00
_cell.angle_beta   90.00
_cell.angle_gamma   90.00
#
_symmetry.space_group_name_H-M   'P 1'
#
loop_
_entity.id
_entity.type
_entity.pdbx_description
1 polymer ?
#
loop_
_entity_poly.entity_id
_entity_poly.type
_entity_poly.pdbx_seq_one_letter_code
_entity_poly.pdbx_strand_id
1 'polypeptide(L)'
;MNGSPAANLERELESMGIEKACVYDPLFEMYCCGGRKAYQRGTPHHDGAGNVVRGGNQLWDHPHLTYLTDLSLVTQSATGSKENRVYSYTLTDEAAEVGDHISQSRLTEQREELERILSDFSDKFLFVVAIGGARYGRIGGKTKNLRIPAADYSEAWDDSWVAALASTLTSTETFQTTELLSREELERVVNPNSTNDDELDVAADHEEELAKQFSELFASVLLKVPAFHKQAITLFEQLEAIGFAFTDQVFSTSGKSSTTYWRAPGAITAYIDCPSIEKELAAFASLYPLLKSYAGSGASSYSRKDLHIDLQRLAYVNSNVGIESVSEELTYLHEQGITSKLNGVPETSRPAFLIEDRERFERYLEQKIASTATSLVTT
;
A
#
# COMPACT_ATOMS: atom_id res chain seq x y z
N MET A 1 32.72 -30.57 24.40
CA MET A 1 32.52 -29.15 24.07
C MET A 1 31.16 -29.08 23.40
N ASN A 2 30.14 -28.58 24.10
CA ASN A 2 28.76 -28.59 23.60
C ASN A 2 28.48 -27.22 22.97
N GLY A 3 28.85 -27.05 21.70
CA GLY A 3 28.33 -25.95 20.87
C GLY A 3 26.94 -26.32 20.35
N SER A 4 26.13 -25.31 19.97
CA SER A 4 24.84 -25.56 19.31
C SER A 4 25.02 -26.38 18.03
N PRO A 5 24.03 -27.18 17.60
CA PRO A 5 24.12 -27.96 16.36
C PRO A 5 24.50 -27.10 15.14
N ALA A 6 23.95 -25.89 15.03
CA ALA A 6 24.32 -24.95 13.98
C ALA A 6 25.81 -24.56 14.04
N ALA A 7 26.34 -24.19 15.21
CA ALA A 7 27.75 -23.83 15.36
C ALA A 7 28.72 -25.01 15.20
N ASN A 8 28.24 -26.24 15.34
CA ASN A 8 29.01 -27.44 15.02
C ASN A 8 29.03 -27.66 13.50
N LEU A 9 27.87 -27.56 12.83
CA LEU A 9 27.76 -27.68 11.38
C LEU A 9 28.60 -26.62 10.66
N GLU A 10 28.59 -25.36 11.11
CA GLU A 10 29.39 -24.31 10.48
C GLU A 10 30.89 -24.59 10.51
N ARG A 11 31.41 -25.06 11.65
CA ARG A 11 32.82 -25.47 11.78
C ARG A 11 33.14 -26.65 10.87
N GLU A 12 32.21 -27.59 10.72
CA GLU A 12 32.38 -28.73 9.84
C GLU A 12 32.44 -28.29 8.36
N LEU A 13 31.50 -27.44 7.93
CA LEU A 13 31.48 -26.87 6.57
C LEU A 13 32.75 -26.06 6.26
N GLU A 14 33.20 -25.21 7.20
CA GLU A 14 34.45 -24.46 7.07
C GLU A 14 35.66 -25.39 6.94
N SER A 15 35.74 -26.46 7.73
CA SER A 15 36.83 -27.43 7.66
C SER A 15 36.88 -28.19 6.33
N MET A 16 35.72 -28.34 5.68
CA MET A 16 35.58 -29.00 4.38
C MET A 16 35.72 -28.04 3.19
N GLY A 17 35.79 -26.72 3.44
CA GLY A 17 35.79 -25.71 2.39
C GLY A 17 34.48 -25.67 1.59
N ILE A 18 33.37 -26.11 2.18
CA ILE A 18 32.05 -26.09 1.56
C ILE A 18 31.38 -24.75 1.86
N GLU A 19 30.89 -24.09 0.82
CA GLU A 19 30.13 -22.84 0.96
C GLU A 19 28.80 -23.10 1.68
N LYS A 20 28.49 -22.29 2.71
CA LYS A 20 27.29 -22.47 3.55
C LYS A 20 26.00 -22.59 2.73
N ALA A 21 25.85 -21.79 1.67
CA ALA A 21 24.68 -21.81 0.78
C ALA A 21 24.38 -23.21 0.20
N CYS A 22 25.42 -24.01 -0.09
CA CYS A 22 25.27 -25.36 -0.65
C CYS A 22 24.53 -26.34 0.28
N VAL A 23 24.46 -26.02 1.58
CA VAL A 23 23.85 -26.86 2.62
C VAL A 23 22.68 -26.13 3.30
N TYR A 24 22.79 -24.82 3.51
CA TYR A 24 21.78 -24.03 4.22
C TYR A 24 20.53 -23.79 3.37
N ASP A 25 20.65 -23.54 2.06
CA ASP A 25 19.50 -23.37 1.17
C ASP A 25 18.61 -24.62 1.09
N PRO A 26 19.13 -25.82 0.78
CA PRO A 26 18.29 -27.01 0.73
C PRO A 26 17.78 -27.42 2.12
N LEU A 27 18.53 -27.13 3.19
CA LEU A 27 18.10 -27.42 4.56
C LEU A 27 16.93 -26.52 4.99
N PHE A 28 17.01 -25.22 4.71
CA PHE A 28 15.90 -24.28 4.89
C PHE A 28 14.67 -24.71 4.09
N GLU A 29 14.86 -25.05 2.82
CA GLU A 29 13.78 -25.49 1.93
C GLU A 29 13.10 -26.79 2.43
N MET A 30 13.88 -27.76 2.92
CA MET A 30 13.34 -28.98 3.50
C MET A 30 12.63 -28.75 4.83
N TYR A 31 13.15 -27.83 5.66
CA TYR A 31 12.57 -27.46 6.95
C TYR A 31 11.21 -26.79 6.76
N CYS A 32 11.11 -25.78 5.89
CA CYS A 32 9.87 -25.06 5.63
C CYS A 32 8.80 -25.92 4.93
N CYS A 33 9.19 -26.91 4.11
CA CYS A 33 8.26 -27.74 3.35
C CYS A 33 7.88 -29.07 4.04
N GLY A 34 8.42 -29.38 5.22
CA GLY A 34 8.08 -30.62 5.95
C GLY A 34 8.65 -31.90 5.33
N GLY A 35 9.83 -31.82 4.70
CA GLY A 35 10.51 -32.93 4.01
C GLY A 35 10.20 -33.03 2.51
N ARG A 36 10.92 -33.91 1.80
CA ARG A 36 10.79 -34.06 0.34
C ARG A 36 10.77 -35.51 -0.13
N LYS A 37 9.98 -35.78 -1.16
CA LYS A 37 9.94 -37.07 -1.88
C LYS A 37 10.66 -36.95 -3.21
N ALA A 38 11.62 -37.84 -3.45
CA ALA A 38 12.32 -38.00 -4.72
C ALA A 38 11.84 -39.29 -5.42
N TYR A 39 11.66 -39.18 -6.73
CA TYR A 39 11.15 -40.26 -7.57
C TYR A 39 12.26 -40.74 -8.51
N GLN A 40 12.31 -42.05 -8.76
CA GLN A 40 13.28 -42.62 -9.70
C GLN A 40 13.04 -42.07 -11.11
N ARG A 41 14.12 -41.62 -11.76
CA ARG A 41 14.08 -40.96 -13.07
C ARG A 41 13.47 -41.89 -14.12
N GLY A 42 12.44 -41.41 -14.83
CA GLY A 42 11.77 -42.17 -15.90
C GLY A 42 10.56 -42.99 -15.44
N THR A 43 10.28 -43.02 -14.14
CA THR A 43 9.15 -43.78 -13.59
C THR A 43 7.87 -42.93 -13.55
N PRO A 44 6.73 -43.43 -14.07
CA PRO A 44 5.44 -42.76 -13.93
C PRO A 44 4.89 -42.93 -12.51
N HIS A 45 4.53 -41.82 -11.86
CA HIS A 45 3.92 -41.79 -10.53
C HIS A 45 2.55 -41.17 -10.57
N HIS A 46 1.71 -41.44 -9.57
CA HIS A 46 0.42 -40.78 -9.40
C HIS A 46 0.47 -39.84 -8.21
N ASP A 47 0.03 -38.59 -8.38
CA ASP A 47 -0.17 -37.67 -7.25
C ASP A 47 -1.38 -38.09 -6.38
N GLY A 48 -1.63 -37.38 -5.28
CA GLY A 48 -2.79 -37.65 -4.40
C GLY A 48 -4.15 -37.45 -5.07
N ALA A 49 -4.19 -36.87 -6.27
CA ALA A 49 -5.37 -36.71 -7.11
C ALA A 49 -5.46 -37.75 -8.25
N GLY A 50 -4.49 -38.66 -8.36
CA GLY A 50 -4.43 -39.73 -9.37
C GLY A 50 -3.79 -39.35 -10.70
N ASN A 51 -3.24 -38.13 -10.86
CA ASN A 51 -2.63 -37.70 -12.10
C ASN A 51 -1.27 -38.38 -12.33
N VAL A 52 -1.01 -38.87 -13.55
CA VAL A 52 0.31 -39.42 -13.91
C VAL A 52 1.34 -38.28 -13.98
N VAL A 53 2.12 -38.12 -12.92
CA VAL A 53 3.33 -37.29 -12.90
C VAL A 53 4.48 -38.15 -13.38
N ARG A 54 5.00 -37.90 -14.60
CA ARG A 54 6.28 -38.49 -14.99
C ARG A 54 7.35 -37.88 -14.10
N GLY A 55 8.11 -38.70 -13.37
CA GLY A 55 9.26 -38.26 -12.58
C GLY A 55 10.26 -37.53 -13.48
N GLY A 56 10.10 -36.22 -13.57
CA GLY A 56 10.73 -35.34 -14.54
C GLY A 56 11.32 -34.09 -13.90
N ASN A 57 11.55 -34.09 -12.58
CA ASN A 57 12.34 -33.03 -11.98
C ASN A 57 13.82 -33.38 -12.20
N GLN A 58 14.44 -32.67 -13.14
CA GLN A 58 15.90 -32.58 -13.30
C GLN A 58 16.62 -32.05 -12.04
N LEU A 59 15.89 -31.65 -10.99
CA LEU A 59 16.42 -31.14 -9.73
C LEU A 59 17.18 -32.15 -8.86
N TRP A 60 17.18 -33.45 -9.18
CA TRP A 60 17.73 -34.48 -8.29
C TRP A 60 19.16 -34.94 -8.61
N ASP A 61 19.78 -34.35 -9.64
CA ASP A 61 21.24 -34.34 -9.82
C ASP A 61 21.88 -33.12 -9.09
N HIS A 62 21.23 -32.58 -8.05
CA HIS A 62 21.79 -31.45 -7.31
C HIS A 62 22.87 -31.93 -6.32
N PRO A 63 24.11 -31.40 -6.41
CA PRO A 63 25.19 -31.70 -5.46
C PRO A 63 24.80 -31.48 -3.99
N HIS A 64 23.80 -30.63 -3.75
CA HIS A 64 23.34 -30.18 -2.44
C HIS A 64 22.68 -31.29 -1.60
N LEU A 65 21.99 -32.26 -2.22
CA LEU A 65 21.36 -33.36 -1.47
C LEU A 65 22.39 -34.41 -0.99
N THR A 66 23.47 -34.58 -1.76
CA THR A 66 24.62 -35.39 -1.38
C THR A 66 25.24 -34.83 -0.11
N TYR A 67 25.45 -33.51 -0.03
CA TYR A 67 25.95 -32.88 1.20
C TYR A 67 25.02 -33.12 2.40
N LEU A 68 23.70 -32.98 2.24
CA LEU A 68 22.76 -33.24 3.33
C LEU A 68 22.82 -34.70 3.82
N THR A 69 23.03 -35.64 2.91
CA THR A 69 23.12 -37.07 3.23
C THR A 69 24.46 -37.41 3.88
N ASP A 70 25.56 -36.91 3.31
CA ASP A 70 26.93 -37.16 3.79
C ASP A 70 27.17 -36.54 5.18
N LEU A 71 26.56 -35.38 5.45
CA LEU A 71 26.57 -34.72 6.76
C LEU A 71 25.53 -35.28 7.74
N SER A 72 24.83 -36.37 7.37
CA SER A 72 23.79 -37.00 8.21
C SER A 72 22.66 -36.05 8.65
N LEU A 73 22.37 -35.01 7.85
CA LEU A 73 21.30 -34.04 8.11
C LEU A 73 19.92 -34.57 7.67
N VAL A 74 19.89 -35.61 6.84
CA VAL A 74 18.65 -36.26 6.39
C VAL A 74 18.72 -37.76 6.59
N THR A 75 17.58 -38.34 6.96
CA THR A 75 17.35 -39.77 6.86
C THR A 75 16.65 -40.09 5.55
N GLN A 76 17.20 -41.06 4.83
CA GLN A 76 16.61 -41.56 3.59
C GLN A 76 15.81 -42.82 3.89
N SER A 77 14.55 -42.83 3.46
CA SER A 77 13.73 -44.04 3.42
C SER A 77 13.35 -44.34 1.98
N ALA A 78 13.31 -45.62 1.61
CA ALA A 78 12.89 -46.05 0.28
C ALA A 78 11.63 -46.89 0.39
N THR A 79 10.63 -46.57 -0.42
CA THR A 79 9.38 -47.34 -0.54
C THR A 79 9.18 -47.79 -1.99
N GLY A 80 8.51 -48.92 -2.20
CA GLY A 80 8.30 -49.51 -3.53
C GLY A 80 9.36 -50.54 -3.93
N SER A 81 9.18 -51.16 -5.11
CA SER A 81 10.02 -52.26 -5.59
C SER A 81 10.66 -51.93 -6.94
N LYS A 82 11.93 -52.33 -7.11
CA LYS A 82 12.72 -52.25 -8.35
C LYS A 82 12.63 -50.87 -9.04
N GLU A 83 11.84 -50.76 -10.10
CA GLU A 83 11.71 -49.60 -10.99
C GLU A 83 10.78 -48.50 -10.41
N ASN A 84 10.04 -48.81 -9.34
CA ASN A 84 9.09 -47.90 -8.67
C ASN A 84 9.57 -47.45 -7.29
N ARG A 85 10.89 -47.29 -7.09
CA ARG A 85 11.41 -46.81 -5.79
C ARG A 85 11.15 -45.32 -5.62
N VAL A 86 10.51 -44.97 -4.51
CA VAL A 86 10.33 -43.61 -4.02
C VAL A 86 11.24 -43.42 -2.82
N TYR A 87 12.14 -42.45 -2.90
CA TYR A 87 13.03 -42.09 -1.81
C TYR A 87 12.42 -40.88 -1.08
N SER A 88 12.14 -41.02 0.21
CA SER A 88 11.67 -39.93 1.04
C SER A 88 12.82 -39.51 1.97
N TYR A 89 13.10 -38.21 1.98
CA TYR A 89 14.11 -37.62 2.85
C TYR A 89 13.42 -36.83 3.94
N THR A 90 13.75 -37.17 5.17
CA THR A 90 13.24 -36.51 6.38
C THR A 90 14.43 -35.93 7.12
N LEU A 91 14.29 -34.69 7.61
CA LEU A 91 15.31 -34.09 8.47
C LEU A 91 15.53 -34.96 9.70
N THR A 92 16.79 -35.06 10.15
CA THR A 92 17.08 -35.55 11.51
C THR A 92 16.65 -34.49 12.53
N ASP A 93 16.51 -34.88 13.81
CA ASP A 93 16.17 -33.93 14.87
C ASP A 93 17.20 -32.79 14.97
N GLU A 94 18.50 -33.13 14.86
CA GLU A 94 19.59 -32.14 14.82
C GLU A 94 19.48 -31.21 13.61
N ALA A 95 19.19 -31.75 12.42
CA ALA A 95 19.02 -30.92 11.22
C ALA A 95 17.75 -30.07 11.26
N ALA A 96 16.70 -30.51 11.94
CA ALA A 96 15.51 -29.71 12.19
C ALA A 96 15.83 -28.53 13.13
N GLU A 97 16.66 -28.74 14.17
CA GLU A 97 17.14 -27.67 15.04
C GLU A 97 18.01 -26.66 14.28
N VAL A 98 18.90 -27.14 13.41
CA VAL A 98 19.68 -26.27 12.52
C VAL A 98 18.77 -25.54 11.53
N GLY A 99 17.78 -26.22 10.94
CA GLY A 99 16.82 -25.64 10.01
C GLY A 99 15.98 -24.53 10.65
N ASP A 100 15.52 -24.73 11.90
CA ASP A 100 14.86 -23.69 12.68
C ASP A 100 15.79 -22.50 12.90
N HIS A 101 17.02 -22.74 13.33
CA HIS A 101 18.01 -21.68 13.53
C HIS A 101 18.28 -20.86 12.26
N ILE A 102 18.45 -21.52 11.11
CA ILE A 102 18.64 -20.87 9.80
C ILE A 102 17.39 -20.07 9.44
N SER A 103 16.21 -20.63 9.63
CA SER A 103 14.94 -19.94 9.36
C SER A 103 14.81 -18.68 10.22
N GLN A 104 15.09 -18.77 11.53
CA GLN A 104 15.04 -17.63 12.43
C GLN A 104 16.09 -16.56 12.06
N SER A 105 17.31 -16.96 11.69
CA SER A 105 18.34 -16.03 11.20
C SER A 105 17.87 -15.29 9.96
N ARG A 106 17.38 -16.02 8.95
CA ARG A 106 16.86 -15.41 7.70
C ARG A 106 15.70 -14.47 7.95
N LEU A 107 14.75 -14.85 8.81
CA LEU A 107 13.63 -13.99 9.20
C LEU A 107 14.11 -12.74 9.93
N THR A 108 15.12 -12.87 10.80
CA THR A 108 15.71 -11.74 11.51
C THR A 108 16.42 -10.81 10.54
N GLU A 109 17.25 -11.32 9.64
CA GLU A 109 17.95 -10.54 8.60
C GLU A 109 16.95 -9.81 7.69
N GLN A 110 15.89 -10.48 7.23
CA GLN A 110 14.84 -9.86 6.43
C GLN A 110 14.09 -8.77 7.19
N ARG A 111 13.84 -8.99 8.49
CA ARG A 111 13.20 -7.99 9.35
C ARG A 111 14.10 -6.78 9.56
N GLU A 112 15.37 -6.98 9.88
CA GLU A 112 16.34 -5.90 10.08
C GLU A 112 16.50 -5.08 8.81
N GLU A 113 16.55 -5.72 7.64
CA GLU A 113 16.64 -5.03 6.37
C GLU A 113 15.35 -4.27 6.01
N LEU A 114 14.18 -4.83 6.34
CA LEU A 114 12.90 -4.12 6.23
C LEU A 114 12.88 -2.88 7.14
N GLU A 115 13.24 -3.03 8.42
CA GLU A 115 13.32 -1.92 9.38
C GLU A 115 14.30 -0.84 8.90
N ARG A 116 15.45 -1.25 8.35
CA ARG A 116 16.44 -0.34 7.74
C ARG A 116 15.84 0.44 6.57
N ILE A 117 15.20 -0.23 5.62
CA ILE A 117 14.53 0.40 4.47
C ILE A 117 13.48 1.42 4.95
N LEU A 118 12.63 1.03 5.91
CA LEU A 118 11.60 1.92 6.43
C LEU A 118 12.21 3.14 7.13
N SER A 119 13.34 2.99 7.84
CA SER A 119 14.02 4.09 8.53
C SER A 119 14.60 5.17 7.61
N ASP A 120 14.76 4.88 6.31
CA ASP A 120 15.21 5.86 5.31
C ASP A 120 14.11 6.88 4.95
N PHE A 121 12.88 6.68 5.43
CA PHE A 121 11.72 7.52 5.15
C PHE A 121 11.12 8.09 6.44
N SER A 122 10.41 9.23 6.34
CA SER A 122 9.72 9.79 7.49
C SER A 122 8.47 8.95 7.86
N ASP A 123 8.15 8.86 9.15
CA ASP A 123 6.96 8.14 9.63
C ASP A 123 5.66 8.69 9.00
N LYS A 124 5.58 10.01 8.81
CA LYS A 124 4.41 10.67 8.19
C LYS A 124 4.23 10.22 6.76
N PHE A 125 5.32 10.11 5.99
CA PHE A 125 5.29 9.61 4.63
C PHE A 125 4.82 8.15 4.60
N LEU A 126 5.44 7.30 5.42
CA LEU A 126 5.09 5.87 5.50
C LEU A 126 3.63 5.67 5.87
N PHE A 127 3.10 6.48 6.78
CA PHE A 127 1.70 6.39 7.19
C PHE A 127 0.73 6.78 6.06
N VAL A 128 1.05 7.81 5.27
CA VAL A 128 0.27 8.16 4.07
C VAL A 128 0.33 7.04 3.02
N VAL A 129 1.49 6.40 2.83
CA VAL A 129 1.62 5.23 1.93
C VAL A 129 0.78 4.05 2.43
N ALA A 130 0.78 3.77 3.73
CA ALA A 130 0.00 2.70 4.33
C ALA A 130 -1.51 2.91 4.12
N ILE A 131 -2.02 4.10 4.46
CA ILE A 131 -3.43 4.45 4.34
C ILE A 131 -3.84 4.52 2.85
N GLY A 132 -3.13 5.35 2.07
CA GLY A 132 -3.47 5.59 0.67
C GLY A 132 -3.28 4.34 -0.19
N GLY A 133 -2.23 3.57 0.07
CA GLY A 133 -1.92 2.34 -0.64
C GLY A 133 -2.89 1.22 -0.34
N ALA A 134 -3.35 1.09 0.90
CA ALA A 134 -4.40 0.13 1.27
C ALA A 134 -5.71 0.45 0.55
N ARG A 135 -6.04 1.74 0.37
CA ARG A 135 -7.24 2.16 -0.36
C ARG A 135 -7.21 1.74 -1.83
N TYR A 136 -6.10 1.94 -2.55
CA TYR A 136 -5.96 1.40 -3.93
C TYR A 136 -6.11 -0.12 -3.98
N GLY A 137 -5.73 -0.82 -2.91
CA GLY A 137 -5.88 -2.26 -2.75
C GLY A 137 -7.33 -2.75 -2.63
N ARG A 138 -8.30 -1.88 -2.32
CA ARG A 138 -9.71 -2.25 -2.09
C ARG A 138 -10.56 -2.36 -3.35
N ILE A 139 -10.05 -2.04 -4.54
CA ILE A 139 -10.77 -2.24 -5.81
C ILE A 139 -10.98 -3.76 -6.02
N GLY A 140 -12.11 -4.29 -5.55
CA GLY A 140 -12.54 -5.68 -5.76
C GLY A 140 -12.58 -6.61 -4.53
N GLY A 141 -12.34 -6.15 -3.29
CA GLY A 141 -12.55 -6.97 -2.08
C GLY A 141 -11.45 -6.87 -1.00
N LYS A 142 -11.44 -7.87 -0.08
CA LYS A 142 -10.62 -7.96 1.16
C LYS A 142 -9.10 -8.14 0.95
N THR A 143 -8.52 -7.64 -0.14
CA THR A 143 -7.06 -7.75 -0.30
C THR A 143 -6.35 -6.71 0.54
N LYS A 144 -5.69 -7.16 1.61
CA LYS A 144 -4.79 -6.38 2.48
C LYS A 144 -3.44 -6.14 1.80
N ASN A 145 -3.40 -5.63 0.57
CA ASN A 145 -2.13 -5.29 -0.09
C ASN A 145 -2.07 -3.79 -0.28
N LEU A 146 -0.88 -3.23 -0.09
CA LEU A 146 -0.60 -1.86 -0.46
C LEU A 146 -0.42 -1.80 -1.97
N ARG A 147 -1.01 -0.79 -2.61
CA ARG A 147 -0.85 -0.52 -4.04
C ARG A 147 -0.57 0.94 -4.30
N ILE A 148 0.39 1.24 -5.15
CA ILE A 148 0.59 2.59 -5.71
C ILE A 148 0.66 2.49 -7.24
N PRO A 149 0.22 3.51 -7.99
CA PRO A 149 0.45 3.55 -9.43
C PRO A 149 1.95 3.43 -9.73
N ALA A 150 2.33 2.73 -10.81
CA ALA A 150 3.75 2.62 -11.19
C ALA A 150 4.19 3.71 -12.20
N ALA A 151 3.24 4.35 -12.87
CA ALA A 151 3.52 5.41 -13.83
C ALA A 151 3.55 6.78 -13.13
N ASP A 152 4.57 7.59 -13.45
CA ASP A 152 4.67 8.96 -12.98
C ASP A 152 3.52 9.80 -13.56
N TYR A 153 2.69 10.36 -12.68
CA TYR A 153 1.55 11.19 -13.05
C TYR A 153 1.95 12.46 -13.81
N SER A 154 3.18 12.96 -13.60
CA SER A 154 3.68 14.13 -14.32
C SER A 154 4.06 13.84 -15.78
N GLU A 155 4.30 12.57 -16.11
CA GLU A 155 4.69 12.14 -17.46
C GLU A 155 3.53 11.49 -18.23
N ALA A 156 2.47 11.06 -17.52
CA ALA A 156 1.38 10.26 -18.09
C ALA A 156 0.23 11.09 -18.69
N TRP A 157 0.24 12.42 -18.59
CA TRP A 157 -0.88 13.28 -18.99
C TRP A 157 -0.42 14.43 -19.90
N ASP A 158 -1.23 14.74 -20.92
CA ASP A 158 -1.03 15.91 -21.80
C ASP A 158 -1.38 17.23 -21.09
N ASP A 159 -2.20 17.16 -20.03
CA ASP A 159 -2.55 18.28 -19.14
C ASP A 159 -1.58 18.37 -17.96
N SER A 160 -1.58 19.49 -17.24
CA SER A 160 -0.79 19.61 -16.01
C SER A 160 -1.17 18.57 -14.96
N TRP A 161 -0.20 18.19 -14.13
CA TRP A 161 -0.43 17.22 -13.06
C TRP A 161 -1.48 17.71 -12.03
N VAL A 162 -1.65 19.03 -11.85
CA VAL A 162 -2.71 19.60 -11.01
C VAL A 162 -4.10 19.41 -11.64
N ALA A 163 -4.23 19.57 -12.95
CA ALA A 163 -5.48 19.26 -13.64
C ALA A 163 -5.84 17.77 -13.53
N ALA A 164 -4.86 16.88 -13.75
CA ALA A 164 -5.03 15.44 -13.59
C ALA A 164 -5.41 15.04 -12.14
N LEU A 165 -4.80 15.69 -11.15
CA LEU A 165 -5.10 15.50 -9.73
C LEU A 165 -6.52 15.95 -9.39
N ALA A 166 -6.90 17.15 -9.84
CA ALA A 166 -8.23 17.74 -9.59
C ALA A 166 -9.35 16.90 -10.26
N SER A 167 -9.10 16.39 -11.46
CA SER A 167 -9.98 15.46 -12.16
C SER A 167 -10.11 14.12 -11.43
N THR A 168 -8.98 13.53 -10.99
CA THR A 168 -8.97 12.31 -10.17
C THR A 168 -9.83 12.48 -8.92
N LEU A 169 -9.60 13.56 -8.18
CA LEU A 169 -10.28 13.85 -6.92
C LEU A 169 -11.81 13.90 -7.13
N THR A 170 -12.26 14.59 -8.18
CA THR A 170 -13.69 14.70 -8.54
C THR A 170 -14.27 13.35 -8.96
N SER A 171 -13.53 12.55 -9.74
CA SER A 171 -13.96 11.20 -10.15
C SER A 171 -14.08 10.23 -8.96
N THR A 172 -13.14 10.33 -8.00
CA THR A 172 -13.10 9.48 -6.81
C THR A 172 -14.22 9.85 -5.84
N GLU A 173 -14.52 11.14 -5.68
CA GLU A 173 -15.71 11.61 -4.96
C GLU A 173 -16.98 11.05 -5.59
N THR A 174 -17.14 11.18 -6.91
CA THR A 174 -18.37 10.75 -7.60
C THR A 174 -18.64 9.26 -7.45
N PHE A 175 -17.60 8.42 -7.62
CA PHE A 175 -17.69 6.97 -7.46
C PHE A 175 -18.09 6.55 -6.04
N GLN A 176 -17.70 7.34 -5.04
CA GLN A 176 -17.95 7.03 -3.63
C GLN A 176 -19.17 7.73 -3.06
N THR A 177 -19.64 8.85 -3.59
CA THR A 177 -20.94 9.44 -3.22
C THR A 177 -22.13 8.53 -3.57
N THR A 178 -21.91 7.51 -4.41
CA THR A 178 -22.87 6.41 -4.65
C THR A 178 -22.77 5.25 -3.65
N GLU A 179 -21.66 5.12 -2.91
CA GLU A 179 -21.49 4.15 -1.80
C GLU A 179 -21.68 4.80 -0.42
N LEU A 180 -21.51 6.12 -0.35
CA LEU A 180 -21.84 6.97 0.79
C LEU A 180 -23.34 7.23 0.77
N LEU A 181 -23.95 7.13 1.94
CA LEU A 181 -25.37 7.42 2.15
C LEU A 181 -25.76 8.76 1.48
N SER A 182 -26.94 8.75 0.86
CA SER A 182 -27.51 9.92 0.23
C SER A 182 -27.65 11.06 1.25
N ARG A 183 -27.61 12.30 0.78
CA ARG A 183 -27.80 13.52 1.59
C ARG A 183 -28.99 13.44 2.57
N GLU A 184 -30.04 12.73 2.20
CA GLU A 184 -31.27 12.55 2.98
C GLU A 184 -31.13 11.57 4.15
N GLU A 185 -30.13 10.68 4.10
CA GLU A 185 -29.78 9.76 5.17
C GLU A 185 -28.86 10.44 6.20
N LEU A 186 -27.95 11.31 5.75
CA LEU A 186 -27.15 12.19 6.61
C LEU A 186 -28.04 13.15 7.42
N GLU A 187 -29.06 13.74 6.80
CA GLU A 187 -30.01 14.64 7.47
C GLU A 187 -30.97 13.92 8.45
N ARG A 188 -31.16 12.60 8.33
CA ARG A 188 -32.00 11.80 9.27
C ARG A 188 -31.28 11.39 10.54
N VAL A 189 -29.98 11.12 10.47
CA VAL A 189 -29.17 10.64 11.62
C VAL A 189 -28.82 11.79 12.57
N VAL A 190 -28.62 13.00 12.03
CA VAL A 190 -28.22 14.19 12.81
C VAL A 190 -29.42 15.02 13.25
N ASN A 191 -30.54 14.41 13.64
CA ASN A 191 -31.65 15.19 14.19
C ASN A 191 -31.27 15.60 15.63
N PRO A 192 -30.90 16.87 15.91
CA PRO A 192 -30.25 17.26 17.18
C PRO A 192 -31.18 17.22 18.39
N ASN A 193 -32.44 16.81 18.17
CA ASN A 193 -33.50 16.76 19.16
C ASN A 193 -33.84 15.32 19.61
N SER A 194 -33.10 14.30 19.18
CA SER A 194 -33.32 12.95 19.66
C SER A 194 -32.62 12.75 21.01
N THR A 195 -33.38 12.28 21.99
CA THR A 195 -32.94 12.09 23.38
C THR A 195 -32.58 10.63 23.68
N ASN A 196 -32.30 9.83 22.66
CA ASN A 196 -31.99 8.40 22.82
C ASN A 196 -30.47 8.21 22.83
N ASP A 197 -29.94 7.73 23.96
CA ASP A 197 -28.50 7.43 24.14
C ASP A 197 -27.97 6.43 23.07
N ASP A 198 -28.81 5.52 22.56
CA ASP A 198 -28.44 4.56 21.50
C ASP A 198 -28.22 5.22 20.11
N GLU A 199 -28.78 6.41 19.85
CA GLU A 199 -28.58 7.14 18.58
C GLU A 199 -27.30 7.99 18.59
N LEU A 200 -26.83 8.38 19.79
CA LEU A 200 -25.57 9.10 19.99
C LEU A 200 -24.34 8.23 19.66
N ASP A 201 -24.40 6.94 19.99
CA ASP A 201 -23.34 5.97 19.71
C ASP A 201 -23.24 5.70 18.19
N VAL A 202 -24.39 5.59 17.51
CA VAL A 202 -24.46 5.42 16.05
C VAL A 202 -23.97 6.66 15.30
N ALA A 203 -24.24 7.86 15.82
CA ALA A 203 -23.73 9.10 15.23
C ALA A 203 -22.21 9.21 15.38
N ALA A 204 -21.65 8.87 16.54
CA ALA A 204 -20.21 8.91 16.79
C ALA A 204 -19.45 7.88 15.93
N ASP A 205 -19.92 6.63 15.88
CA ASP A 205 -19.35 5.58 15.02
C ASP A 205 -19.38 5.99 13.53
N HIS A 206 -20.44 6.70 13.13
CA HIS A 206 -20.59 7.17 11.76
C HIS A 206 -19.64 8.34 11.42
N GLU A 207 -19.49 9.29 12.34
CA GLU A 207 -18.52 10.39 12.20
C GLU A 207 -17.08 9.87 12.08
N GLU A 208 -16.73 8.86 12.87
CA GLU A 208 -15.40 8.21 12.81
C GLU A 208 -15.15 7.55 11.45
N GLU A 209 -16.12 6.79 10.93
CA GLU A 209 -15.97 6.12 9.64
C GLU A 209 -15.92 7.12 8.47
N LEU A 210 -16.66 8.23 8.53
CA LEU A 210 -16.54 9.32 7.57
C LEU A 210 -15.15 9.97 7.60
N ALA A 211 -14.66 10.33 8.78
CA ALA A 211 -13.34 10.95 8.95
C ALA A 211 -12.22 10.04 8.39
N LYS A 212 -12.33 8.73 8.65
CA LYS A 212 -11.42 7.72 8.12
C LYS A 212 -11.49 7.62 6.60
N GLN A 213 -12.68 7.58 5.99
CA GLN A 213 -12.83 7.48 4.55
C GLN A 213 -12.28 8.72 3.81
N PHE A 214 -12.46 9.91 4.36
CA PHE A 214 -11.86 11.11 3.80
C PHE A 214 -10.33 11.13 3.97
N SER A 215 -9.83 10.71 5.14
CA SER A 215 -8.38 10.58 5.36
C SER A 215 -7.76 9.60 4.36
N GLU A 216 -8.43 8.46 4.12
CA GLU A 216 -8.04 7.50 3.09
C GLU A 216 -8.06 8.13 1.68
N LEU A 217 -9.06 8.96 1.36
CA LEU A 217 -9.16 9.64 0.06
C LEU A 217 -7.95 10.56 -0.14
N PHE A 218 -7.72 11.47 0.81
CA PHE A 218 -6.64 12.44 0.72
C PHE A 218 -5.27 11.78 0.68
N ALA A 219 -5.05 10.72 1.47
CA ALA A 219 -3.82 9.93 1.40
C ALA A 219 -3.62 9.28 0.01
N SER A 220 -4.67 8.73 -0.59
CA SER A 220 -4.58 8.14 -1.93
C SER A 220 -4.31 9.15 -3.05
N VAL A 221 -4.75 10.40 -2.86
CA VAL A 221 -4.52 11.51 -3.78
C VAL A 221 -3.10 12.07 -3.59
N LEU A 222 -2.60 12.16 -2.35
CA LEU A 222 -1.22 12.55 -2.06
C LEU A 222 -0.20 11.62 -2.76
N LEU A 223 -0.51 10.33 -2.87
CA LEU A 223 0.31 9.36 -3.61
C LEU A 223 0.45 9.65 -5.11
N LYS A 224 -0.33 10.59 -5.67
CA LYS A 224 -0.22 11.04 -7.07
C LYS A 224 0.51 12.37 -7.23
N VAL A 225 0.87 13.05 -6.13
CA VAL A 225 1.64 14.29 -6.19
C VAL A 225 3.10 13.95 -6.56
N PRO A 226 3.71 14.56 -7.59
CA PRO A 226 4.98 14.09 -8.15
C PRO A 226 6.11 13.90 -7.13
N ALA A 227 6.32 14.88 -6.24
CA ALA A 227 7.36 14.80 -5.22
C ALA A 227 7.15 13.64 -4.24
N PHE A 228 5.90 13.37 -3.87
CA PHE A 228 5.51 12.28 -2.98
C PHE A 228 5.56 10.94 -3.70
N HIS A 229 5.05 10.90 -4.94
CA HIS A 229 4.98 9.72 -5.78
C HIS A 229 6.36 9.15 -6.08
N LYS A 230 7.32 10.01 -6.40
CA LYS A 230 8.71 9.62 -6.64
C LYS A 230 9.31 8.89 -5.44
N GLN A 231 9.09 9.41 -4.23
CA GLN A 231 9.53 8.73 -3.02
C GLN A 231 8.80 7.41 -2.78
N ALA A 232 7.50 7.34 -3.07
CA ALA A 232 6.73 6.10 -2.97
C ALA A 232 7.28 5.03 -3.93
N ILE A 233 7.64 5.39 -5.16
CA ILE A 233 8.32 4.47 -6.08
C ILE A 233 9.64 3.98 -5.48
N THR A 234 10.49 4.89 -4.96
CA THR A 234 11.77 4.51 -4.34
C THR A 234 11.60 3.54 -3.17
N LEU A 235 10.60 3.74 -2.31
CA LEU A 235 10.27 2.79 -1.25
C LEU A 235 9.93 1.41 -1.82
N PHE A 236 9.07 1.34 -2.83
CA PHE A 236 8.66 0.06 -3.42
C PHE A 236 9.79 -0.64 -4.19
N GLU A 237 10.70 0.10 -4.84
CA GLU A 237 11.91 -0.46 -5.46
C GLU A 237 12.84 -1.08 -4.42
N GLN A 238 13.04 -0.42 -3.27
CA GLN A 238 13.82 -0.97 -2.16
C GLN A 238 13.15 -2.22 -1.56
N LEU A 239 11.83 -2.20 -1.40
CA LEU A 239 11.06 -3.37 -0.95
C LEU A 239 11.13 -4.52 -1.97
N GLU A 240 11.17 -4.24 -3.27
CA GLU A 240 11.33 -5.25 -4.32
C GLU A 240 12.69 -5.95 -4.21
N ALA A 241 13.75 -5.20 -3.91
CA ALA A 241 15.10 -5.76 -3.75
C ALA A 241 15.20 -6.85 -2.66
N ILE A 242 14.30 -6.81 -1.69
CA ILE A 242 14.19 -7.81 -0.61
C ILE A 242 12.99 -8.78 -0.77
N GLY A 243 12.30 -8.72 -1.90
CA GLY A 243 11.18 -9.61 -2.23
C GLY A 243 9.83 -9.25 -1.60
N PHE A 244 9.70 -8.04 -1.04
CA PHE A 244 8.49 -7.53 -0.40
C PHE A 244 7.62 -6.65 -1.30
N ALA A 245 8.06 -6.33 -2.51
CA ALA A 245 7.24 -5.66 -3.50
C ALA A 245 7.46 -6.21 -4.91
N PHE A 246 6.49 -5.98 -5.79
CA PHE A 246 6.58 -6.29 -7.22
C PHE A 246 5.60 -5.42 -8.02
N THR A 247 5.85 -5.30 -9.32
CA THR A 247 4.90 -4.65 -10.24
C THR A 247 3.83 -5.64 -10.75
N ASP A 248 2.59 -5.17 -10.81
CA ASP A 248 1.39 -5.93 -11.20
C ASP A 248 0.62 -5.15 -12.25
N GLN A 249 0.12 -5.84 -13.29
CA GLN A 249 -0.71 -5.22 -14.33
C GLN A 249 -2.19 -5.46 -14.02
N VAL A 250 -2.92 -4.38 -13.78
CA VAL A 250 -4.37 -4.43 -13.53
C VAL A 250 -5.11 -4.09 -14.80
N PHE A 251 -5.93 -5.03 -15.26
CA PHE A 251 -6.77 -4.85 -16.44
C PHE A 251 -8.15 -4.33 -16.03
N SER A 252 -8.74 -3.46 -16.86
CA SER A 252 -10.14 -3.06 -16.68
C SER A 252 -11.08 -4.27 -16.78
N THR A 253 -12.30 -4.13 -16.29
CA THR A 253 -13.35 -5.17 -16.38
C THR A 253 -13.67 -5.57 -17.83
N SER A 254 -13.35 -4.71 -18.80
CA SER A 254 -13.48 -4.98 -20.23
C SER A 254 -12.24 -5.64 -20.86
N GLY A 255 -11.13 -5.78 -20.12
CA GLY A 255 -9.85 -6.29 -20.59
C GLY A 255 -9.13 -5.39 -21.60
N LYS A 256 -9.67 -4.21 -21.93
CA LYS A 256 -9.18 -3.34 -23.01
C LYS A 256 -8.04 -2.40 -22.63
N SER A 257 -7.82 -2.21 -21.33
CA SER A 257 -6.80 -1.28 -20.83
C SER A 257 -6.13 -1.88 -19.61
N SER A 258 -4.80 -1.79 -19.55
CA SER A 258 -4.00 -2.17 -18.39
C SER A 258 -3.35 -0.94 -17.76
N THR A 259 -3.32 -0.94 -16.43
CA THR A 259 -2.57 0.02 -15.62
C THR A 259 -1.59 -0.75 -14.76
N THR A 260 -0.34 -0.31 -14.72
CA THR A 260 0.68 -0.93 -13.88
C THR A 260 0.64 -0.32 -12.47
N TYR A 261 0.65 -1.18 -11.47
CA TYR A 261 0.73 -0.81 -10.06
C TYR A 261 1.91 -1.51 -9.41
N TRP A 262 2.57 -0.83 -8.50
CA TRP A 262 3.38 -1.48 -7.50
C TRP A 262 2.48 -2.12 -6.44
N ARG A 263 2.89 -3.29 -5.93
CA ARG A 263 2.16 -4.04 -4.92
C ARG A 263 3.09 -4.54 -3.84
N ALA A 264 2.67 -4.40 -2.58
CA ALA A 264 3.37 -4.93 -1.42
C ALA A 264 2.37 -5.57 -0.42
N PRO A 265 2.79 -6.57 0.38
CA PRO A 265 1.96 -7.14 1.44
C PRO A 265 1.55 -6.08 2.47
N GLY A 266 0.27 -6.05 2.85
CA GLY A 266 -0.19 -5.14 3.91
C GLY A 266 0.35 -5.47 5.29
N ALA A 267 1.01 -6.63 5.49
CA ALA A 267 1.70 -6.95 6.74
C ALA A 267 2.83 -5.94 7.04
N ILE A 268 3.38 -5.27 6.03
CA ILE A 268 4.39 -4.21 6.19
C ILE A 268 3.85 -3.06 7.06
N THR A 269 2.55 -2.80 7.07
CA THR A 269 1.98 -1.73 7.90
C THR A 269 2.11 -1.99 9.40
N ALA A 270 2.41 -3.23 9.82
CA ALA A 270 2.70 -3.53 11.22
C ALA A 270 4.07 -3.00 11.69
N TYR A 271 4.95 -2.61 10.76
CA TYR A 271 6.28 -2.08 11.02
C TYR A 271 6.35 -0.55 10.83
N ILE A 272 5.22 0.09 10.53
CA ILE A 272 5.13 1.53 10.33
C ILE A 272 4.62 2.15 11.63
N ASP A 273 5.41 3.02 12.24
CA ASP A 273 4.97 3.83 13.36
C ASP A 273 3.89 4.82 12.89
N CYS A 274 2.83 4.96 13.68
CA CYS A 274 1.67 5.80 13.35
C CYS A 274 1.72 7.12 14.13
N PRO A 275 2.42 8.16 13.64
CA PRO A 275 2.32 9.49 14.22
C PRO A 275 0.95 10.10 13.90
N SER A 276 0.53 11.10 14.69
CA SER A 276 -0.59 11.95 14.28
C SER A 276 -0.21 12.75 13.02
N ILE A 277 -0.93 12.50 11.92
CA ILE A 277 -0.81 13.26 10.65
C ILE A 277 -2.03 14.15 10.38
N GLU A 278 -2.90 14.32 11.38
CA GLU A 278 -4.18 15.01 11.23
C GLU A 278 -4.00 16.45 10.73
N LYS A 279 -2.92 17.12 11.18
CA LYS A 279 -2.61 18.49 10.80
C LYS A 279 -2.18 18.59 9.34
N GLU A 280 -1.35 17.67 8.86
CA GLU A 280 -0.88 17.63 7.48
C GLU A 280 -1.98 17.22 6.52
N LEU A 281 -2.80 16.23 6.91
CA LEU A 281 -3.99 15.87 6.16
C LEU A 281 -4.98 17.04 6.09
N ALA A 282 -5.17 17.80 7.18
CA ALA A 282 -6.00 19.00 7.16
C ALA A 282 -5.46 20.09 6.26
N ALA A 283 -4.15 20.34 6.29
CA ALA A 283 -3.51 21.30 5.40
C ALA A 283 -3.77 20.93 3.93
N PHE A 284 -3.63 19.66 3.57
CA PHE A 284 -3.95 19.18 2.22
C PHE A 284 -5.45 19.25 1.92
N ALA A 285 -6.29 18.81 2.85
CA ALA A 285 -7.75 18.78 2.69
C ALA A 285 -8.34 20.19 2.55
N SER A 286 -7.73 21.22 3.14
CA SER A 286 -8.13 22.63 2.95
C SER A 286 -8.03 23.11 1.50
N LEU A 287 -7.22 22.44 0.66
CA LEU A 287 -7.07 22.75 -0.77
C LEU A 287 -8.18 22.11 -1.61
N TYR A 288 -8.97 21.20 -1.03
CA TYR A 288 -10.02 20.46 -1.70
C TYR A 288 -11.03 21.37 -2.44
N PRO A 289 -11.57 22.44 -1.82
CA PRO A 289 -12.51 23.33 -2.52
C PRO A 289 -11.87 24.07 -3.70
N LEU A 290 -10.59 24.43 -3.60
CA LEU A 290 -9.84 25.11 -4.65
C LEU A 290 -9.56 24.16 -5.82
N LEU A 291 -9.16 22.91 -5.53
CA LEU A 291 -8.97 21.86 -6.53
C LEU A 291 -10.27 21.53 -7.26
N LYS A 292 -11.38 21.39 -6.54
CA LYS A 292 -12.70 21.12 -7.13
C LYS A 292 -13.19 22.28 -8.00
N SER A 293 -12.93 23.53 -7.59
CA SER A 293 -13.17 24.70 -8.44
C SER A 293 -12.30 24.70 -9.70
N TYR A 294 -11.05 24.23 -9.63
CA TYR A 294 -10.14 24.16 -10.77
C TYR A 294 -10.52 23.05 -11.77
N ALA A 295 -10.98 21.90 -11.28
CA ALA A 295 -11.52 20.82 -12.11
C ALA A 295 -12.80 21.24 -12.86
N GLY A 296 -13.53 22.22 -12.31
CA GLY A 296 -14.70 22.81 -12.91
C GLY A 296 -14.43 23.41 -14.29
N SER A 297 -15.20 23.00 -15.30
CA SER A 297 -15.12 23.59 -16.63
C SER A 297 -15.72 25.01 -16.65
N GLY A 298 -14.88 26.04 -16.56
CA GLY A 298 -15.27 27.43 -16.82
C GLY A 298 -16.04 28.14 -15.68
N ALA A 299 -16.76 29.22 -16.01
CA ALA A 299 -17.44 30.12 -15.07
C ALA A 299 -18.66 29.52 -14.33
N SER A 300 -18.88 28.20 -14.43
CA SER A 300 -20.03 27.53 -13.84
C SER A 300 -19.68 26.08 -13.47
N SER A 301 -19.40 25.83 -12.20
CA SER A 301 -19.70 24.51 -11.61
C SER A 301 -19.54 24.47 -10.09
N TYR A 302 -18.64 25.27 -9.50
CA TYR A 302 -18.46 25.26 -8.04
C TYR A 302 -19.30 26.33 -7.36
N SER A 303 -20.51 25.96 -6.95
CA SER A 303 -21.46 26.90 -6.35
C SER A 303 -21.12 27.22 -4.90
N ARG A 304 -21.67 28.32 -4.37
CA ARG A 304 -21.51 28.65 -2.94
C ARG A 304 -22.10 27.56 -2.03
N LYS A 305 -23.17 26.92 -2.47
CA LYS A 305 -23.77 25.77 -1.80
C LYS A 305 -22.79 24.59 -1.76
N ASP A 306 -22.12 24.28 -2.87
CA ASP A 306 -21.13 23.18 -2.91
C ASP A 306 -19.94 23.47 -1.99
N LEU A 307 -19.45 24.71 -1.99
CA LEU A 307 -18.41 25.15 -1.05
C LEU A 307 -18.85 24.98 0.41
N HIS A 308 -20.08 25.32 0.75
CA HIS A 308 -20.58 25.15 2.12
C HIS A 308 -20.64 23.67 2.52
N ILE A 309 -21.14 22.81 1.64
CA ILE A 309 -21.23 21.36 1.87
C ILE A 309 -19.83 20.75 2.04
N ASP A 310 -18.89 21.11 1.17
CA ASP A 310 -17.52 20.60 1.23
C ASP A 310 -16.81 21.07 2.51
N LEU A 311 -17.04 22.30 2.96
CA LEU A 311 -16.51 22.78 4.24
C LEU A 311 -17.10 22.05 5.44
N GLN A 312 -18.40 21.74 5.42
CA GLN A 312 -19.02 20.89 6.46
C GLN A 312 -18.38 19.51 6.49
N ARG A 313 -18.20 18.89 5.31
CA ARG A 313 -17.51 17.59 5.17
C ARG A 313 -16.09 17.64 5.73
N LEU A 314 -15.33 18.66 5.40
CA LEU A 314 -13.96 18.85 5.88
C LEU A 314 -13.87 19.04 7.39
N ALA A 315 -14.84 19.73 8.00
CA ALA A 315 -14.92 19.91 9.45
C ALA A 315 -15.07 18.58 10.21
N TYR A 316 -15.68 17.55 9.61
CA TYR A 316 -15.74 16.20 10.19
C TYR A 316 -14.39 15.48 10.14
N VAL A 317 -13.57 15.73 9.12
CA VAL A 317 -12.25 15.11 8.96
C VAL A 317 -11.23 15.78 9.88
N ASN A 318 -11.37 17.09 10.06
CA ASN A 318 -10.56 17.86 10.99
C ASN A 318 -11.34 19.09 11.47
N SER A 319 -11.57 19.16 12.78
CA SER A 319 -12.28 20.26 13.44
C SER A 319 -11.65 21.64 13.23
N ASN A 320 -10.39 21.71 12.79
CA ASN A 320 -9.66 22.95 12.50
C ASN A 320 -9.80 23.41 11.03
N VAL A 321 -10.45 22.64 10.15
CA VAL A 321 -10.71 23.06 8.75
C VAL A 321 -12.08 23.71 8.68
N GLY A 322 -12.10 25.02 8.91
CA GLY A 322 -13.31 25.85 8.85
C GLY A 322 -13.39 26.71 7.58
N ILE A 323 -14.54 27.39 7.44
CA ILE A 323 -14.74 28.40 6.40
C ILE A 323 -13.71 29.54 6.47
N GLU A 324 -13.18 29.81 7.65
CA GLU A 324 -12.19 30.85 7.92
C GLU A 324 -10.89 30.56 7.16
N SER A 325 -10.35 29.34 7.26
CA SER A 325 -9.11 28.93 6.59
C SER A 325 -9.20 29.07 5.07
N VAL A 326 -10.34 28.69 4.47
CA VAL A 326 -10.57 28.83 3.02
C VAL A 326 -10.87 30.29 2.64
N SER A 327 -11.53 31.05 3.52
CA SER A 327 -11.84 32.46 3.29
C SER A 327 -10.59 33.34 3.30
N GLU A 328 -9.64 33.08 4.20
CA GLU A 328 -8.35 33.77 4.23
C GLU A 328 -7.58 33.54 2.92
N GLU A 329 -7.51 32.30 2.47
CA GLU A 329 -6.80 31.96 1.24
C GLU A 329 -7.48 32.57 0.00
N LEU A 330 -8.81 32.54 -0.08
CA LEU A 330 -9.56 33.20 -1.16
C LEU A 330 -9.44 34.74 -1.10
N THR A 331 -9.30 35.32 0.09
CA THR A 331 -9.06 36.76 0.24
C THR A 331 -7.70 37.13 -0.32
N TYR A 332 -6.66 36.36 0.03
CA TYR A 332 -5.33 36.52 -0.54
C TYR A 332 -5.36 36.42 -2.08
N LEU A 333 -5.97 35.36 -2.64
CA LEU A 333 -6.07 35.18 -4.09
C LEU A 333 -6.83 36.31 -4.79
N HIS A 334 -7.85 36.87 -4.14
CA HIS A 334 -8.58 38.03 -4.64
C HIS A 334 -7.71 39.29 -4.64
N GLU A 335 -6.98 39.57 -3.57
CA GLU A 335 -6.05 40.71 -3.48
C GLU A 335 -4.92 40.62 -4.52
N GLN A 336 -4.52 39.39 -4.90
CA GLN A 336 -3.56 39.13 -5.96
C GLN A 336 -4.14 39.23 -7.39
N GLY A 337 -5.46 39.47 -7.52
CA GLY A 337 -6.18 39.53 -8.80
C GLY A 337 -6.28 38.18 -9.51
N ILE A 338 -6.24 37.08 -8.76
CA ILE A 338 -6.29 35.71 -9.31
C ILE A 338 -7.74 35.20 -9.33
N THR A 339 -8.52 35.58 -8.32
CA THR A 339 -9.94 35.21 -8.20
C THR A 339 -10.83 36.42 -7.94
N SER A 340 -12.12 36.28 -8.22
CA SER A 340 -13.12 37.21 -7.69
C SER A 340 -13.22 37.09 -6.17
N LYS A 341 -13.84 38.09 -5.54
CA LYS A 341 -14.21 38.01 -4.12
C LYS A 341 -15.15 36.81 -3.87
N LEU A 342 -15.00 36.17 -2.71
CA LEU A 342 -15.92 35.14 -2.24
C LEU A 342 -17.35 35.69 -2.16
N ASN A 343 -18.29 34.96 -2.76
CA ASN A 343 -19.70 35.31 -2.76
C ASN A 343 -20.29 35.13 -1.35
N GLY A 344 -20.86 36.21 -0.82
CA GLY A 344 -21.43 36.26 0.53
C GLY A 344 -22.81 35.62 0.66
N VAL A 345 -23.49 35.24 -0.43
CA VAL A 345 -24.86 34.74 -0.39
C VAL A 345 -24.88 33.19 -0.33
N PRO A 346 -25.23 32.56 0.82
CA PRO A 346 -24.98 31.13 1.07
C PRO A 346 -25.81 30.17 0.21
N GLU A 347 -27.05 30.52 -0.13
CA GLU A 347 -28.04 29.59 -0.70
C GLU A 347 -28.18 29.68 -2.23
N THR A 348 -27.25 30.34 -2.92
CA THR A 348 -27.39 30.57 -4.36
C THR A 348 -26.67 29.50 -5.19
N SER A 349 -27.25 29.17 -6.36
CA SER A 349 -26.57 28.42 -7.44
C SER A 349 -25.46 29.22 -8.12
N ARG A 350 -25.17 30.43 -7.63
CA ARG A 350 -24.09 31.25 -8.16
C ARG A 350 -22.73 30.63 -7.80
N PRO A 351 -21.71 30.86 -8.62
CA PRO A 351 -20.34 30.47 -8.28
C PRO A 351 -19.94 31.00 -6.90
N ALA A 352 -19.20 30.17 -6.16
CA ALA A 352 -18.60 30.59 -4.89
C ALA A 352 -17.62 31.75 -5.11
N PHE A 353 -16.82 31.64 -6.17
CA PHE A 353 -15.91 32.65 -6.70
C PHE A 353 -15.64 32.30 -8.17
N LEU A 354 -15.04 33.23 -8.91
CA LEU A 354 -14.57 33.02 -10.28
C LEU A 354 -13.05 33.01 -10.30
N ILE A 355 -12.47 32.14 -11.11
CA ILE A 355 -11.03 32.16 -11.42
C ILE A 355 -10.84 33.17 -12.54
N GLU A 356 -10.18 34.29 -12.25
CA GLU A 356 -9.94 35.40 -13.19
C GLU A 356 -8.65 35.18 -13.98
N ASP A 357 -7.63 34.57 -13.35
CA ASP A 357 -6.37 34.17 -13.99
C ASP A 357 -6.07 32.69 -13.71
N ARG A 358 -6.38 31.83 -14.68
CA ARG A 358 -6.27 30.38 -14.54
C ARG A 358 -4.82 29.91 -14.40
N GLU A 359 -3.89 30.48 -15.15
CA GLU A 359 -2.48 30.08 -15.12
C GLU A 359 -1.81 30.46 -13.78
N ARG A 360 -2.14 31.62 -13.22
CA ARG A 360 -1.63 32.01 -11.89
C ARG A 360 -2.28 31.20 -10.78
N PHE A 361 -3.58 30.88 -10.90
CA PHE A 361 -4.28 30.03 -9.94
C PHE A 361 -3.69 28.62 -9.90
N GLU A 362 -3.41 28.05 -11.06
CA GLU A 362 -2.78 26.74 -11.19
C GLU A 362 -1.38 26.71 -10.58
N ARG A 363 -0.51 27.67 -10.93
CA ARG A 363 0.83 27.78 -10.32
C ARG A 363 0.77 27.94 -8.80
N TYR A 364 -0.22 28.68 -8.29
CA TYR A 364 -0.44 28.79 -6.86
C TYR A 364 -0.79 27.42 -6.24
N LEU A 365 -1.70 26.66 -6.86
CA LEU A 365 -2.05 25.31 -6.39
C LEU A 365 -0.85 24.37 -6.43
N GLU A 366 -0.08 24.38 -7.53
CA GLU A 366 1.15 23.58 -7.66
C GLU A 366 2.10 23.84 -6.49
N GLN A 367 2.41 25.10 -6.21
CA GLN A 367 3.32 25.50 -5.14
C GLN A 367 2.79 25.08 -3.77
N LYS A 368 1.51 25.34 -3.49
CA LYS A 368 0.89 25.03 -2.21
C LYS A 368 0.86 23.51 -1.98
N ILE A 369 0.42 22.73 -2.97
CA ILE A 369 0.38 21.26 -2.90
C ILE A 369 1.79 20.68 -2.74
N ALA A 370 2.75 21.14 -3.54
CA ALA A 370 4.13 20.69 -3.44
C ALA A 370 4.74 21.00 -2.07
N SER A 371 4.45 22.18 -1.50
CA SER A 371 4.93 22.56 -0.16
C SER A 371 4.35 21.65 0.93
N THR A 372 3.05 21.35 0.87
CA THR A 372 2.39 20.43 1.81
C THR A 372 2.96 19.01 1.69
N ALA A 373 3.11 18.51 0.46
CA ALA A 373 3.67 17.17 0.21
C ALA A 373 5.13 17.07 0.67
N THR A 374 5.94 18.12 0.47
CA THR A 374 7.35 18.13 0.89
C THR A 374 7.46 18.02 2.41
N SER A 375 6.58 18.68 3.16
CA SER A 375 6.57 18.61 4.63
C SER A 375 6.27 17.20 5.18
N LEU A 376 5.58 16.37 4.39
CA LEU A 376 5.31 14.98 4.73
C LEU A 376 6.51 14.07 4.46
N VAL A 377 7.40 14.48 3.56
CA VAL A 377 8.49 13.67 3.01
C VAL A 377 9.81 13.91 3.75
N THR A 378 10.03 15.12 4.27
CA THR A 378 11.25 15.47 5.02
C THR A 378 11.26 14.83 6.41
N THR A 379 12.38 14.20 6.77
CA THR A 379 12.70 13.63 8.08
C THR A 379 12.90 14.66 9.18
#